data_AF-A0A3R6WV79-F1
#
_entry.id   AF-A0A3R6WV79-F1
#
_cell.length_a   1.000
_cell.length_b   1.000
_cell.length_c   1.000
_cell.angle_alpha   90.00
_cell.angle_beta   90.00
_cell.angle_gamma   90.00
#
_symmetry.space_group_name_H-M   'P 1'
#
loop_
_entity.id
_entity.type
_entity.pdbx_description
1 polymer ?
#
loop_
_entity_poly.entity_id
_entity_poly.type
_entity_poly.pdbx_seq_one_letter_code
_entity_poly.pdbx_strand_id
1 'polypeptide(L)'
;MSTRTGSMKAAPAKPAAASTTGATAAMSRVKLQEATATNVASPKGIATKKTNDGEIQQARRRLSVVSDNKLVEGLAAVSTVADADGVQNGTSTIGCYAGVSKKGYAPYNPRKKNQDSMVMQMHAPSKSLLLGVFDGHGEAGDGVSQYFRAHFPTELFNHAQFAPTGDVAKDTAGIQAAIQFALNAVEKRVIRDASIDTEFSGSTGVVVVIRDRLLIVGNVGDSRITRGFLQAGLLTASSLSKDHKPDLPAEKARILASGGRVFAVEYDDGAFQIR
;
A
#
# COMPACT_ATOMS: atom_id res chain seq x y z
N MET A 1 -8.77 -42.73 -68.86
CA MET A 1 -9.69 -43.24 -67.82
C MET A 1 -8.92 -43.32 -66.51
N SER A 2 -9.20 -42.41 -65.58
CA SER A 2 -8.46 -42.24 -64.32
C SER A 2 -9.25 -42.92 -63.20
N THR A 3 -8.64 -43.91 -62.54
CA THR A 3 -9.20 -44.63 -61.39
C THR A 3 -8.63 -44.06 -60.09
N ARG A 4 -9.52 -43.53 -59.25
CA ARG A 4 -9.26 -43.09 -57.87
C ARG A 4 -9.08 -44.31 -56.96
N THR A 5 -8.06 -44.30 -56.11
CA THR A 5 -7.97 -45.13 -54.90
C THR A 5 -7.93 -44.22 -53.67
N GLY A 6 -8.89 -44.44 -52.75
CA GLY A 6 -9.07 -43.66 -51.54
C GLY A 6 -8.20 -44.15 -50.39
N SER A 7 -7.72 -43.21 -49.57
CA SER A 7 -7.00 -43.48 -48.32
C SER A 7 -7.95 -43.27 -47.14
N MET A 8 -8.05 -44.28 -46.27
CA MET A 8 -8.88 -44.32 -45.08
C MET A 8 -8.24 -43.54 -43.91
N LYS A 9 -9.02 -42.67 -43.27
CA LYS A 9 -8.71 -42.02 -42.00
C LYS A 9 -8.98 -42.98 -40.84
N ALA A 10 -7.98 -43.23 -39.99
CA ALA A 10 -8.15 -43.87 -38.69
C ALA A 10 -8.17 -42.81 -37.58
N ALA A 11 -9.18 -42.88 -36.71
CA ALA A 11 -9.31 -42.09 -35.48
C ALA A 11 -8.76 -42.88 -34.28
N PRO A 12 -8.16 -42.25 -33.25
CA PRO A 12 -7.92 -42.91 -31.99
C PRO A 12 -8.87 -42.46 -30.87
N ALA A 13 -9.58 -43.48 -30.38
CA ALA A 13 -9.98 -43.81 -29.01
C ALA A 13 -9.98 -42.76 -27.89
N LYS A 14 -11.15 -42.70 -27.24
CA LYS A 14 -11.45 -42.17 -25.91
C LYS A 14 -11.08 -43.22 -24.83
N PRO A 15 -10.57 -42.84 -23.64
CA PRO A 15 -10.67 -43.69 -22.46
C PRO A 15 -11.62 -43.12 -21.40
N ALA A 16 -11.98 -44.04 -20.51
CA ALA A 16 -13.17 -44.09 -19.67
C ALA A 16 -13.10 -43.30 -18.36
N ALA A 17 -14.30 -43.08 -17.79
CA ALA A 17 -14.53 -42.57 -16.45
C ALA A 17 -14.30 -43.65 -15.39
N ALA A 18 -13.73 -43.25 -14.25
CA ALA A 18 -13.78 -43.98 -12.98
C ALA A 18 -14.01 -42.99 -11.83
N SER A 19 -14.88 -43.40 -10.90
CA SER A 19 -15.48 -42.62 -9.82
C SER A 19 -14.69 -42.65 -8.50
N THR A 20 -14.53 -41.47 -7.90
CA THR A 20 -14.58 -41.08 -6.46
C THR A 20 -14.17 -42.03 -5.33
N THR A 21 -13.21 -41.57 -4.51
CA THR A 21 -13.29 -41.27 -3.06
C THR A 21 -12.11 -40.31 -2.76
N GLY A 22 -12.09 -39.28 -1.90
CA GLY A 22 -13.00 -38.74 -0.90
C GLY A 22 -12.14 -38.09 0.20
N ALA A 23 -11.90 -36.77 0.15
CA ALA A 23 -11.38 -35.98 1.28
C ALA A 23 -11.63 -34.48 1.04
N THR A 24 -12.82 -34.01 1.43
CA THR A 24 -13.18 -32.59 1.45
C THR A 24 -12.69 -31.96 2.76
N ALA A 25 -11.67 -31.09 2.68
CA ALA A 25 -11.36 -30.15 3.75
C ALA A 25 -12.28 -28.93 3.62
N ALA A 26 -13.12 -28.71 4.63
CA ALA A 26 -14.12 -27.66 4.69
C ALA A 26 -13.47 -26.27 4.75
N MET A 27 -13.80 -25.41 3.78
CA MET A 27 -13.56 -23.96 3.89
C MET A 27 -14.63 -23.35 4.80
N SER A 28 -14.21 -22.85 5.97
CA SER A 28 -15.05 -22.03 6.84
C SER A 28 -15.30 -20.66 6.19
N ARG A 29 -16.55 -20.45 5.75
CA ARG A 29 -17.07 -19.12 5.36
C ARG A 29 -17.18 -18.24 6.62
N VAL A 30 -16.39 -17.18 6.69
CA VAL A 30 -16.62 -16.10 7.66
C VAL A 30 -17.61 -15.11 7.05
N LYS A 31 -18.81 -15.04 7.62
CA LYS A 31 -19.82 -14.00 7.35
C LYS A 31 -19.31 -12.67 7.91
N LEU A 32 -19.28 -11.61 7.10
CA LEU A 32 -19.32 -10.24 7.62
C LEU A 32 -20.72 -10.01 8.23
N GLN A 33 -20.76 -9.70 9.53
CA GLN A 33 -21.93 -9.16 10.19
C GLN A 33 -21.83 -7.63 10.16
N GLU A 34 -22.78 -6.97 9.52
CA GLU A 34 -23.02 -5.53 9.68
C GLU A 34 -23.69 -5.30 11.04
N ALA A 35 -23.05 -4.51 11.89
CA ALA A 35 -23.64 -4.09 13.17
C ALA A 35 -24.26 -2.69 13.00
N THR A 36 -25.59 -2.65 13.04
CA THR A 36 -26.41 -1.46 13.22
C THR A 36 -26.29 -1.01 14.68
N ALA A 37 -25.90 0.23 14.95
CA ALA A 37 -25.85 0.78 16.30
C ALA A 37 -26.90 1.88 16.50
N THR A 38 -27.85 1.60 17.39
CA THR A 38 -28.87 2.50 17.91
C THR A 38 -28.29 3.43 18.98
N ASN A 39 -28.85 4.65 19.05
CA ASN A 39 -28.52 5.72 19.99
C ASN A 39 -28.70 5.33 21.46
N VAL A 40 -27.74 5.70 22.34
CA VAL A 40 -28.03 6.01 23.76
C VAL A 40 -27.07 7.10 24.28
N ALA A 41 -27.65 8.05 25.01
CA ALA A 41 -27.06 9.27 25.55
C ALA A 41 -26.09 9.08 26.75
N SER A 42 -25.15 10.02 26.92
CA SER A 42 -24.18 10.09 28.02
C SER A 42 -24.71 10.80 29.27
N PRO A 43 -24.23 10.44 30.48
CA PRO A 43 -24.15 11.36 31.60
C PRO A 43 -22.71 11.75 31.97
N LYS A 44 -22.57 13.01 32.37
CA LYS A 44 -21.38 13.71 32.85
C LYS A 44 -20.98 13.28 34.27
N GLY A 45 -19.69 13.31 34.59
CA GLY A 45 -19.21 13.25 35.98
C GLY A 45 -17.69 13.41 36.08
N ILE A 46 -17.23 14.49 36.71
CA ILE A 46 -15.84 14.86 36.98
C ILE A 46 -15.39 14.26 38.33
N ALA A 47 -14.17 13.73 38.42
CA ALA A 47 -13.51 13.48 39.72
C ALA A 47 -11.98 13.68 39.64
N THR A 48 -11.45 14.40 40.63
CA THR A 48 -10.05 14.79 40.85
C THR A 48 -9.45 14.11 42.10
N LYS A 49 -8.16 13.73 42.07
CA LYS A 49 -7.20 13.73 43.22
C LYS A 49 -5.80 13.25 42.75
N LYS A 50 -4.76 14.08 42.86
CA LYS A 50 -3.78 14.34 43.96
C LYS A 50 -2.63 13.32 44.08
N THR A 51 -1.42 13.89 44.02
CA THR A 51 -0.06 13.33 44.01
C THR A 51 0.46 12.98 45.41
N ASN A 52 1.46 12.08 45.47
CA ASN A 52 2.49 12.03 46.51
C ASN A 52 3.78 11.41 45.92
N ASP A 53 4.92 12.01 46.26
CA ASP A 53 6.27 11.71 45.78
C ASP A 53 7.00 10.67 46.65
N GLY A 54 7.88 9.86 46.04
CA GLY A 54 8.87 9.03 46.73
C GLY A 54 9.57 8.00 45.83
N GLU A 55 10.90 8.11 45.71
CA GLU A 55 11.88 7.13 45.16
C GLU A 55 12.01 6.96 43.63
N ILE A 56 13.08 7.57 43.09
CA ILE A 56 13.52 7.40 41.69
C ILE A 56 14.45 6.19 41.60
N GLN A 57 13.90 5.01 41.34
CA GLN A 57 14.67 3.88 40.81
C GLN A 57 14.67 3.95 39.27
N GLN A 58 15.80 3.59 38.66
CA GLN A 58 16.04 3.58 37.21
C GLN A 58 15.06 2.66 36.47
N ALA A 59 13.87 3.18 36.16
CA ALA A 59 12.90 2.54 35.29
C ALA A 59 12.96 3.18 33.90
N ARG A 60 13.26 2.36 32.90
CA ARG A 60 13.13 2.69 31.47
C ARG A 60 11.72 3.23 31.21
N ARG A 61 11.56 4.56 31.15
CA ARG A 61 10.27 5.17 30.83
C ARG A 61 9.96 4.94 29.34
N ARG A 62 9.20 3.87 29.09
CA ARG A 62 8.27 3.82 27.95
C ARG A 62 7.37 5.06 28.05
N LEU A 63 7.43 5.95 27.07
CA LEU A 63 6.37 6.96 26.89
C LEU A 63 5.12 6.24 26.39
N SER A 64 4.39 5.59 27.30
CA SER A 64 2.98 5.30 27.11
C SER A 64 2.22 6.34 27.93
N VAL A 65 1.77 7.40 27.27
CA VAL A 65 0.68 8.22 27.81
C VAL A 65 -0.57 7.34 27.71
N VAL A 66 -0.81 6.54 28.76
CA VAL A 66 -2.11 5.89 28.95
C VAL A 66 -2.99 6.94 29.60
N SER A 67 -3.67 7.71 28.74
CA SER A 67 -4.86 8.44 29.16
C SER A 67 -5.98 7.40 29.27
N ASP A 68 -6.53 7.20 30.47
CA ASP A 68 -7.71 6.37 30.75
C ASP A 68 -9.01 6.96 30.15
N ASN A 69 -8.98 7.32 28.86
CA ASN A 69 -10.16 7.66 28.09
C ASN A 69 -10.57 6.42 27.29
N LYS A 70 -11.58 5.72 27.81
CA LYS A 70 -12.34 4.67 27.10
C LYS A 70 -13.19 5.26 25.95
N LEU A 71 -12.56 6.01 25.04
CA LEU A 71 -13.18 6.54 23.82
C LEU A 71 -12.17 6.52 22.65
N VAL A 72 -11.48 5.39 22.45
CA VAL A 72 -10.69 5.15 21.23
C VAL A 72 -11.14 3.85 20.58
N GLU A 73 -12.34 3.87 20.01
CA GLU A 73 -12.67 2.98 18.90
C GLU A 73 -11.75 3.34 17.74
N GLY A 74 -10.79 2.48 17.41
CA GLY A 74 -9.92 2.70 16.25
C GLY A 74 -8.53 2.07 16.30
N LEU A 75 -8.13 1.45 17.41
CA LEU A 75 -6.85 0.71 17.49
C LEU A 75 -6.94 -0.72 16.91
N ALA A 76 -8.06 -1.08 16.29
CA ALA A 76 -8.31 -2.43 15.78
C ALA A 76 -7.65 -2.74 14.41
N ALA A 77 -7.01 -1.76 13.76
CA ALA A 77 -6.42 -1.92 12.43
C ALA A 77 -4.89 -1.76 12.38
N VAL A 78 -4.19 -2.05 13.49
CA VAL A 78 -2.73 -2.20 13.44
C VAL A 78 -2.44 -3.54 12.78
N SER A 79 -2.04 -3.51 11.50
CA SER A 79 -1.52 -4.71 10.83
C SER A 79 -0.08 -4.93 11.27
N THR A 80 0.11 -5.71 12.34
CA THR A 80 1.42 -6.22 12.74
C THR A 80 1.60 -7.60 12.12
N VAL A 81 2.52 -7.73 11.17
CA VAL A 81 3.03 -9.04 10.75
C VAL A 81 4.45 -9.13 11.29
N ALA A 82 4.63 -9.98 12.31
CA ALA A 82 5.92 -10.27 12.90
C ALA A 82 6.37 -11.65 12.41
N ASP A 83 7.07 -11.69 11.27
CA ASP A 83 7.77 -12.90 10.84
C ASP A 83 9.17 -12.87 11.47
N ALA A 84 9.28 -13.52 12.64
CA ALA A 84 10.51 -13.61 13.40
C ALA A 84 11.38 -14.79 12.92
N ASP A 85 12.02 -14.64 11.75
CA ASP A 85 13.12 -15.53 11.34
C ASP A 85 14.32 -14.68 10.90
N GLY A 86 15.01 -14.11 11.90
CA GLY A 86 16.26 -13.38 11.69
C GLY A 86 17.42 -14.33 11.41
N VAL A 87 17.83 -14.46 10.14
CA VAL A 87 19.07 -15.17 9.76
C VAL A 87 20.21 -14.17 9.54
N GLN A 88 21.34 -14.43 10.21
CA GLN A 88 22.58 -13.67 10.16
C GLN A 88 23.34 -13.86 8.82
N ASN A 89 24.20 -12.90 8.46
CA ASN A 89 25.12 -12.84 7.29
C ASN A 89 24.75 -11.87 6.14
N GLY A 90 24.38 -10.62 6.44
CA GLY A 90 24.42 -9.54 5.44
C GLY A 90 23.39 -9.64 4.30
N THR A 91 22.34 -10.41 4.50
CA THR A 91 21.07 -10.38 3.75
C THR A 91 20.07 -9.47 4.49
N SER A 92 19.12 -8.80 3.78
CA SER A 92 18.05 -8.04 4.46
C SER A 92 17.36 -8.95 5.44
N THR A 93 17.38 -8.54 6.71
CA THR A 93 16.50 -9.08 7.72
C THR A 93 15.47 -8.00 8.00
N ILE A 94 14.30 -8.14 7.36
CA ILE A 94 13.13 -7.34 7.69
C ILE A 94 12.69 -7.79 9.09
N GLY A 95 13.02 -7.02 10.11
CA GLY A 95 12.74 -7.42 11.50
C GLY A 95 11.26 -7.25 11.87
N CYS A 96 10.66 -6.12 11.52
CA CYS A 96 9.24 -5.85 11.71
C CYS A 96 8.76 -4.75 10.76
N TYR A 97 7.48 -4.76 10.44
CA TYR A 97 6.83 -3.69 9.69
C TYR A 97 5.40 -3.48 10.22
N ALA A 98 4.99 -2.22 10.29
CA ALA A 98 3.68 -1.80 10.78
C ALA A 98 3.24 -0.54 10.00
N GLY A 99 1.94 -0.35 9.88
CA GLY A 99 1.36 0.82 9.21
C GLY A 99 -0.03 1.13 9.75
N VAL A 100 -0.38 2.40 9.73
CA VAL A 100 -1.70 2.90 10.14
C VAL A 100 -2.16 3.96 9.14
N SER A 101 -3.37 3.81 8.63
CA SER A 101 -4.08 4.84 7.87
C SER A 101 -5.25 5.33 8.72
N LYS A 102 -5.38 6.65 8.90
CA LYS A 102 -6.42 7.25 9.74
C LYS A 102 -6.95 8.51 9.08
N LYS A 103 -8.27 8.66 9.06
CA LYS A 103 -8.89 9.93 8.64
C LYS A 103 -8.41 11.08 9.54
N GLY A 104 -8.02 12.19 8.91
CA GLY A 104 -7.74 13.43 9.62
C GLY A 104 -8.98 14.03 10.30
N TYR A 105 -8.77 15.03 11.14
CA TYR A 105 -9.86 15.79 11.76
C TYR A 105 -10.39 16.84 10.78
N ALA A 106 -11.69 16.77 10.48
CA ALA A 106 -12.38 17.73 9.63
C ALA A 106 -13.63 18.23 10.38
N PRO A 107 -13.54 19.34 11.15
CA PRO A 107 -14.63 19.80 12.02
C PRO A 107 -15.92 20.11 11.24
N TYR A 108 -15.77 20.63 10.01
CA TYR A 108 -16.88 20.97 9.13
C TYR A 108 -17.34 19.81 8.23
N ASN A 109 -16.66 18.67 8.27
CA ASN A 109 -17.06 17.46 7.53
C ASN A 109 -16.80 16.18 8.35
N PRO A 110 -17.67 15.87 9.33
CA PRO A 110 -17.52 14.67 10.18
C PRO A 110 -17.57 13.36 9.38
N ARG A 111 -18.22 13.39 8.20
CA ARG A 111 -18.36 12.29 7.26
C ARG A 111 -17.21 12.21 6.25
N LYS A 112 -16.16 13.03 6.40
CA LYS A 112 -14.98 12.98 5.55
C LYS A 112 -14.46 11.54 5.49
N LYS A 113 -14.42 11.00 4.27
CA LYS A 113 -13.85 9.69 3.98
C LYS A 113 -12.34 9.75 4.13
N ASN A 114 -11.75 8.66 4.59
CA ASN A 114 -10.31 8.48 4.47
C ASN A 114 -10.02 8.08 3.02
N GLN A 115 -9.29 8.92 2.28
CA GLN A 115 -8.91 8.62 0.90
C GLN A 115 -7.51 7.99 0.82
N ASP A 116 -6.80 7.90 1.94
CA ASP A 116 -5.49 7.25 2.04
C ASP A 116 -5.65 5.72 2.09
N SER A 117 -4.86 5.04 1.28
CA SER A 117 -4.72 3.58 1.33
C SER A 117 -3.25 3.19 1.46
N MET A 118 -2.99 2.01 2.01
CA MET A 118 -1.63 1.48 2.14
C MET A 118 -1.58 0.00 1.83
N VAL A 119 -0.42 -0.43 1.34
CA VAL A 119 -0.09 -1.83 1.12
C VAL A 119 1.16 -2.21 1.90
N MET A 120 1.10 -3.35 2.56
CA MET A 120 2.20 -3.95 3.29
C MET A 120 2.12 -5.46 3.06
N GLN A 121 2.99 -6.00 2.22
CA GLN A 121 2.89 -7.38 1.78
C GLN A 121 4.26 -8.03 1.62
N MET A 122 4.49 -9.11 2.36
CA MET A 122 5.61 -10.01 2.13
C MET A 122 5.29 -10.96 0.97
N HIS A 123 6.14 -10.99 -0.04
CA HIS A 123 6.10 -11.97 -1.12
C HIS A 123 7.10 -13.08 -0.83
N ALA A 124 6.62 -14.18 -0.26
CA ALA A 124 7.45 -15.30 0.19
C ALA A 124 8.36 -15.90 -0.91
N PRO A 125 7.90 -16.12 -2.17
CA PRO A 125 8.74 -16.73 -3.21
C PRO A 125 10.00 -15.94 -3.53
N SER A 126 9.92 -14.60 -3.52
CA SER A 126 11.06 -13.72 -3.79
C SER A 126 11.67 -13.11 -2.52
N LYS A 127 11.19 -13.50 -1.33
CA LYS A 127 11.57 -12.93 -0.03
C LYS A 127 11.61 -11.40 -0.05
N SER A 128 10.58 -10.79 -0.64
CA SER A 128 10.52 -9.35 -0.87
C SER A 128 9.37 -8.73 -0.10
N LEU A 129 9.63 -7.66 0.65
CA LEU A 129 8.59 -6.86 1.27
C LEU A 129 8.25 -5.69 0.34
N LEU A 130 6.96 -5.58 0.01
CA LEU A 130 6.36 -4.41 -0.60
C LEU A 130 5.73 -3.55 0.51
N LEU A 131 6.11 -2.29 0.56
CA LEU A 131 5.39 -1.26 1.30
C LEU A 131 4.95 -0.18 0.32
N GLY A 132 3.76 0.39 0.51
CA GLY A 132 3.29 1.49 -0.32
C GLY A 132 2.19 2.29 0.32
N VAL A 133 2.13 3.57 -0.04
CA VAL A 133 1.10 4.52 0.39
C VAL A 133 0.53 5.20 -0.85
N PHE A 134 -0.79 5.35 -0.86
CA PHE A 134 -1.55 5.95 -1.93
C PHE A 134 -2.49 6.99 -1.30
N ASP A 135 -2.25 8.27 -1.60
CA ASP A 135 -3.03 9.40 -1.10
C ASP A 135 -4.06 9.81 -2.17
N GLY A 136 -5.30 9.37 -1.98
CA GLY A 136 -6.41 9.63 -2.89
C GLY A 136 -6.92 11.06 -2.79
N HIS A 137 -7.25 11.66 -3.94
CA HIS A 137 -7.83 13.00 -4.03
C HIS A 137 -8.94 13.06 -5.08
N GLY A 138 -9.77 14.11 -5.00
CA GLY A 138 -10.98 14.23 -5.81
C GLY A 138 -12.18 13.52 -5.19
N GLU A 139 -13.32 13.51 -5.88
CA GLU A 139 -14.57 12.98 -5.33
C GLU A 139 -14.53 11.46 -5.11
N ALA A 140 -13.87 10.73 -6.03
CA ALA A 140 -13.70 9.28 -5.98
C ALA A 140 -12.25 8.85 -5.65
N GLY A 141 -11.46 9.74 -5.03
CA GLY A 141 -10.05 9.49 -4.70
C GLY A 141 -9.82 8.27 -3.82
N ASP A 142 -10.75 7.96 -2.90
CA ASP A 142 -10.74 6.72 -2.12
C ASP A 142 -10.85 5.47 -2.99
N GLY A 143 -11.66 5.53 -4.06
CA GLY A 143 -11.76 4.44 -5.04
C GLY A 143 -10.45 4.21 -5.77
N VAL A 144 -9.81 5.28 -6.25
CA VAL A 144 -8.53 5.19 -6.97
C VAL A 144 -7.43 4.62 -6.07
N SER A 145 -7.25 5.17 -4.87
CA SER A 145 -6.21 4.71 -3.94
C SER A 145 -6.43 3.25 -3.49
N GLN A 146 -7.69 2.85 -3.24
CA GLN A 146 -8.02 1.46 -2.90
C GLN A 146 -7.80 0.51 -4.08
N TYR A 147 -8.07 0.95 -5.32
CA TYR A 147 -7.83 0.17 -6.51
C TYR A 147 -6.34 -0.15 -6.67
N PHE A 148 -5.47 0.85 -6.46
CA PHE A 148 -4.02 0.64 -6.44
C PHE A 148 -3.58 -0.32 -5.35
N ARG A 149 -4.06 -0.13 -4.11
CA ARG A 149 -3.79 -1.07 -3.01
C ARG A 149 -4.16 -2.52 -3.35
N ALA A 150 -5.27 -2.74 -4.04
CA ALA A 150 -5.78 -4.08 -4.35
C ALA A 150 -5.03 -4.76 -5.51
N HIS A 151 -4.60 -4.01 -6.53
CA HIS A 151 -4.08 -4.58 -7.78
C HIS A 151 -2.57 -4.45 -7.96
N PHE A 152 -1.95 -3.41 -7.39
CA PHE A 152 -0.52 -3.13 -7.55
C PHE A 152 0.38 -4.31 -7.15
N PRO A 153 0.17 -5.00 -6.01
CA PRO A 153 1.03 -6.13 -5.62
C PRO A 153 1.00 -7.27 -6.62
N THR A 154 -0.19 -7.60 -7.13
CA THR A 154 -0.37 -8.67 -8.12
C THR A 154 0.39 -8.37 -9.40
N GLU A 155 0.28 -7.13 -9.92
CA GLU A 155 1.00 -6.72 -11.13
C GLU A 155 2.51 -6.68 -10.94
N LEU A 156 2.96 -6.24 -9.76
CA LEU A 156 4.37 -6.19 -9.42
C LEU A 156 4.98 -7.60 -9.33
N PHE A 157 4.35 -8.48 -8.55
CA PHE A 157 4.91 -9.80 -8.24
C PHE A 157 4.83 -10.79 -9.41
N ASN A 158 3.83 -10.62 -10.29
CA ASN A 158 3.69 -11.44 -11.50
C ASN A 158 4.56 -10.95 -12.67
N HIS A 159 5.25 -9.81 -12.53
CA HIS A 159 6.12 -9.33 -13.59
C HIS A 159 7.29 -10.30 -13.82
N ALA A 160 7.55 -10.64 -15.09
CA ALA A 160 8.51 -11.69 -15.45
C ALA A 160 9.93 -11.44 -14.92
N GLN A 161 10.33 -10.18 -14.77
CA GLN A 161 11.65 -9.79 -14.27
C GLN A 161 11.67 -9.55 -12.75
N PHE A 162 10.57 -9.79 -12.03
CA PHE A 162 10.54 -9.61 -10.58
C PHE A 162 11.22 -10.76 -9.84
N ALA A 163 11.27 -11.97 -10.40
CA ALA A 163 11.90 -13.11 -9.76
C ALA A 163 13.38 -12.85 -9.44
N PRO A 164 13.88 -13.28 -8.27
CA PRO A 164 15.28 -13.06 -7.89
C PRO A 164 16.19 -13.90 -8.80
N THR A 165 17.24 -13.26 -9.30
CA THR A 165 18.28 -13.91 -10.11
C THR A 165 19.55 -14.18 -9.31
N GLY A 166 19.68 -13.57 -8.13
CA GLY A 166 20.90 -13.60 -7.31
C GLY A 166 21.96 -12.58 -7.75
N ASP A 167 21.72 -11.88 -8.87
CA ASP A 167 22.55 -10.79 -9.36
C ASP A 167 21.93 -9.45 -8.98
N VAL A 168 22.66 -8.65 -8.21
CA VAL A 168 22.20 -7.37 -7.66
C VAL A 168 21.80 -6.39 -8.77
N ALA A 169 22.55 -6.35 -9.88
CA ALA A 169 22.28 -5.40 -10.97
C ALA A 169 21.05 -5.83 -11.77
N LYS A 170 20.91 -7.12 -12.07
CA LYS A 170 19.73 -7.66 -12.76
C LYS A 170 18.48 -7.54 -11.91
N ASP A 171 18.56 -7.83 -10.61
CA ASP A 171 17.44 -7.72 -9.69
C ASP A 171 17.02 -6.26 -9.50
N THR A 172 17.98 -5.33 -9.43
CA THR A 172 17.70 -3.88 -9.40
C THR A 172 16.89 -3.46 -10.63
N ALA A 173 17.39 -3.77 -11.83
CA ALA A 173 16.72 -3.42 -13.08
C ALA A 173 15.35 -4.11 -13.22
N GLY A 174 15.26 -5.39 -12.83
CA GLY A 174 14.03 -6.17 -12.87
C GLY A 174 12.94 -5.64 -11.95
N ILE A 175 13.29 -5.24 -10.72
CA ILE A 175 12.37 -4.61 -9.77
C ILE A 175 11.94 -3.23 -10.27
N GLN A 176 12.86 -2.41 -10.80
CA GLN A 176 12.52 -1.11 -11.39
C GLN A 176 11.52 -1.25 -12.54
N ALA A 177 11.78 -2.18 -13.47
CA ALA A 177 10.87 -2.48 -14.57
C ALA A 177 9.51 -2.97 -14.07
N ALA A 178 9.48 -3.84 -13.06
CA ALA A 178 8.24 -4.36 -12.47
C ALA A 178 7.41 -3.25 -11.81
N ILE A 179 8.03 -2.33 -11.07
CA ILE A 179 7.34 -1.18 -10.47
C ILE A 179 6.75 -0.29 -11.56
N GLN A 180 7.54 0.06 -12.57
CA GLN A 180 7.06 0.90 -13.68
C GLN A 180 5.91 0.22 -14.43
N PHE A 181 6.03 -1.07 -14.71
CA PHE A 181 4.97 -1.85 -15.34
C PHE A 181 3.70 -1.84 -14.49
N ALA A 182 3.80 -2.17 -13.20
CA ALA A 182 2.65 -2.25 -12.30
C ALA A 182 1.93 -0.90 -12.18
N LEU A 183 2.66 0.22 -12.04
CA LEU A 183 2.06 1.57 -12.03
C LEU A 183 1.22 1.80 -13.29
N ASN A 184 1.81 1.63 -14.47
CA ASN A 184 1.14 1.85 -15.75
C ASN A 184 -0.05 0.90 -15.97
N ALA A 185 0.11 -0.36 -15.58
CA ALA A 185 -0.87 -1.40 -15.83
C ALA A 185 -2.09 -1.26 -14.91
N VAL A 186 -1.91 -0.79 -13.67
CA VAL A 186 -3.00 -0.49 -12.75
C VAL A 186 -3.70 0.82 -13.12
N GLU A 187 -2.94 1.87 -13.47
CA GLU A 187 -3.48 3.14 -13.96
C GLU A 187 -4.42 2.93 -15.17
N LYS A 188 -3.96 2.19 -16.19
CA LYS A 188 -4.78 1.88 -17.38
C LYS A 188 -6.04 1.08 -17.06
N ARG A 189 -6.06 0.34 -15.95
CA ARG A 189 -7.21 -0.45 -15.53
C ARG A 189 -8.22 0.39 -14.76
N VAL A 190 -7.77 1.21 -13.80
CA VAL A 190 -8.67 2.07 -13.04
C VAL A 190 -9.34 3.11 -13.94
N ILE A 191 -8.65 3.67 -14.93
CA ILE A 191 -9.23 4.60 -15.92
C ILE A 191 -10.35 3.95 -16.75
N ARG A 192 -10.34 2.63 -16.93
CA ARG A 192 -11.38 1.90 -17.67
C ARG A 192 -12.51 1.39 -16.78
N ASP A 193 -12.35 1.48 -15.47
CA ASP A 193 -13.35 1.02 -14.52
C ASP A 193 -14.40 2.11 -14.36
N ALA A 194 -15.54 1.94 -15.04
CA ALA A 194 -16.64 2.89 -15.02
C ALA A 194 -17.29 3.07 -13.62
N SER A 195 -16.92 2.26 -12.63
CA SER A 195 -17.38 2.42 -11.25
C SER A 195 -16.59 3.48 -10.46
N ILE A 196 -15.46 3.95 -10.98
CA ILE A 196 -14.60 4.94 -10.34
C ILE A 196 -14.45 6.13 -11.29
N ASP A 197 -14.93 7.31 -10.88
CA ASP A 197 -14.74 8.53 -11.65
C ASP A 197 -13.30 9.04 -11.54
N THR A 198 -12.50 8.77 -12.56
CA THR A 198 -11.11 9.21 -12.67
C THR A 198 -10.95 10.51 -13.48
N GLU A 199 -12.02 11.20 -13.87
CA GLU A 199 -11.92 12.46 -14.64
C GLU A 199 -11.35 13.58 -13.78
N PHE A 200 -11.81 13.67 -12.52
CA PHE A 200 -11.35 14.65 -11.52
C PHE A 200 -10.87 14.01 -10.22
N SER A 201 -10.67 12.69 -10.22
CA SER A 201 -10.13 11.96 -9.07
C SER A 201 -8.85 11.22 -9.42
N GLY A 202 -7.97 11.11 -8.44
CA GLY A 202 -6.68 10.49 -8.61
C GLY A 202 -6.12 10.01 -7.29
N SER A 203 -4.89 9.53 -7.34
CA SER A 203 -4.12 9.17 -6.17
C SER A 203 -2.65 9.46 -6.42
N THR A 204 -1.91 9.81 -5.37
CA THR A 204 -0.46 9.61 -5.39
C THR A 204 -0.15 8.11 -5.35
N GLY A 205 1.12 7.76 -5.56
CA GLY A 205 1.61 6.41 -5.29
C GLY A 205 3.09 6.41 -5.00
N VAL A 206 3.45 6.09 -3.77
CA VAL A 206 4.84 5.84 -3.39
C VAL A 206 4.97 4.42 -2.87
N VAL A 207 5.93 3.67 -3.41
CA VAL A 207 6.15 2.25 -3.08
C VAL A 207 7.63 1.98 -2.87
N VAL A 208 7.93 1.00 -2.02
CA VAL A 208 9.28 0.46 -1.84
C VAL A 208 9.24 -1.05 -1.85
N VAL A 209 10.19 -1.64 -2.57
CA VAL A 209 10.51 -3.06 -2.52
C VAL A 209 11.82 -3.24 -1.76
N ILE A 210 11.77 -4.01 -0.68
CA ILE A 210 12.94 -4.40 0.12
C ILE A 210 13.20 -5.88 -0.13
N ARG A 211 14.39 -6.20 -0.65
CA ARG A 211 14.84 -7.56 -0.95
C ARG A 211 16.34 -7.65 -0.74
N ASP A 212 16.81 -8.57 0.10
CA ASP A 212 18.25 -8.75 0.37
C ASP A 212 18.99 -7.42 0.65
N ARG A 213 19.88 -6.95 -0.21
CA ARG A 213 20.57 -5.66 -0.01
C ARG A 213 19.96 -4.52 -0.82
N LEU A 214 18.83 -4.78 -1.47
CA LEU A 214 18.13 -3.87 -2.35
C LEU A 214 16.99 -3.17 -1.62
N LEU A 215 16.92 -1.86 -1.86
CA LEU A 215 15.80 -1.00 -1.50
C LEU A 215 15.50 -0.17 -2.74
N ILE A 216 14.41 -0.51 -3.43
CA ILE A 216 14.02 0.14 -4.70
C ILE A 216 12.72 0.90 -4.48
N VAL A 217 12.72 2.20 -4.80
CA VAL A 217 11.58 3.11 -4.61
C VAL A 217 10.97 3.49 -5.97
N GLY A 218 9.64 3.46 -6.04
CA GLY A 218 8.85 4.11 -7.08
C GLY A 218 8.03 5.24 -6.48
N ASN A 219 8.00 6.41 -7.14
CA ASN A 219 7.25 7.57 -6.67
C ASN A 219 6.48 8.24 -7.81
N VAL A 220 5.19 8.51 -7.57
CA VAL A 220 4.32 9.34 -8.40
C VAL A 220 3.53 10.26 -7.48
N GLY A 221 3.75 11.56 -7.60
CA GLY A 221 3.11 12.57 -6.74
C GLY A 221 4.02 13.02 -5.60
N ASP A 222 3.42 13.50 -4.53
CA ASP A 222 4.08 14.19 -3.43
C ASP A 222 4.05 13.44 -2.08
N SER A 223 3.65 12.17 -2.10
CA SER A 223 3.95 11.26 -1.00
C SER A 223 5.46 10.95 -0.95
N ARG A 224 5.95 10.55 0.23
CA ARG A 224 7.40 10.44 0.46
C ARG A 224 7.84 9.19 1.21
N ILE A 225 8.97 8.63 0.79
CA ILE A 225 9.71 7.61 1.54
C ILE A 225 11.02 8.21 2.05
N THR A 226 11.24 8.10 3.36
CA THR A 226 12.48 8.50 4.03
C THR A 226 13.05 7.30 4.76
N ARG A 227 14.37 7.11 4.68
CA ARG A 227 15.08 6.07 5.42
C ARG A 227 15.84 6.69 6.58
N GLY A 228 15.57 6.16 7.78
CA GLY A 228 16.35 6.44 8.97
C GLY A 228 17.49 5.42 9.14
N PHE A 229 18.64 5.89 9.59
CA PHE A 229 19.79 5.07 9.97
C PHE A 229 20.17 5.36 11.41
N LEU A 230 20.14 4.33 12.26
CA LEU A 230 20.58 4.41 13.65
C LEU A 230 21.95 3.73 13.76
N GLN A 231 23.00 4.50 13.96
CA GLN A 231 24.36 3.98 14.15
C GLN A 231 24.97 4.60 15.40
N ALA A 232 25.48 3.76 16.32
CA ALA A 232 26.09 4.19 17.58
C ALA A 232 25.23 5.20 18.38
N GLY A 233 23.90 5.03 18.36
CA GLY A 233 22.95 5.90 19.05
C GLY A 233 22.58 7.18 18.30
N LEU A 234 23.19 7.46 17.14
CA LEU A 234 22.85 8.60 16.30
C LEU A 234 21.87 8.21 15.20
N LEU A 235 20.71 8.88 15.17
CA LEU A 235 19.72 8.74 14.09
C LEU A 235 19.97 9.79 13.00
N THR A 236 20.24 9.34 11.79
CA THR A 236 20.28 10.18 10.58
C THR A 236 19.15 9.79 9.63
N ALA A 237 18.70 10.71 8.78
CA ALA A 237 17.62 10.47 7.84
C ALA A 237 18.00 10.92 6.43
N SER A 238 17.61 10.14 5.42
CA SER A 238 17.80 10.45 4.01
C SER A 238 16.50 10.25 3.24
N SER A 239 16.05 11.26 2.48
CA SER A 239 14.91 11.11 1.56
C SER A 239 15.29 10.15 0.43
N LEU A 240 14.42 9.19 0.14
CA LEU A 240 14.61 8.22 -0.94
C LEU A 240 13.71 8.49 -2.15
N SER A 241 12.72 9.37 -2.01
CA SER A 241 11.91 9.89 -3.11
C SER A 241 12.06 11.41 -3.23
N LYS A 242 11.64 11.94 -4.38
CA LYS A 242 11.50 13.37 -4.65
C LYS A 242 10.05 13.65 -4.96
N ASP A 243 9.44 14.55 -4.21
CA ASP A 243 8.05 14.96 -4.45
C ASP A 243 7.91 15.57 -5.85
N HIS A 244 6.86 15.19 -6.57
CA HIS A 244 6.50 15.82 -7.83
C HIS A 244 5.58 16.99 -7.54
N LYS A 245 6.15 18.20 -7.52
CA LYS A 245 5.41 19.46 -7.35
C LYS A 245 5.37 20.24 -8.67
N PRO A 246 4.22 20.81 -9.06
CA PRO A 246 4.07 21.49 -10.36
C PRO A 246 5.02 22.67 -10.60
N ASP A 247 5.53 23.30 -9.54
CA ASP A 247 6.44 24.44 -9.59
C ASP A 247 7.91 24.06 -9.78
N LEU A 248 8.27 22.78 -9.62
CA LEU A 248 9.63 22.32 -9.87
C LEU A 248 9.97 22.53 -11.35
N PRO A 249 11.17 23.05 -11.69
CA PRO A 249 11.49 23.43 -13.07
C PRO A 249 11.27 22.32 -14.11
N ALA A 250 11.66 21.08 -13.78
CA ALA A 250 11.48 19.94 -14.68
C ALA A 250 9.99 19.56 -14.85
N GLU A 251 9.22 19.59 -13.77
CA GLU A 251 7.80 19.21 -13.81
C GLU A 251 6.95 20.31 -14.47
N LYS A 252 7.24 21.57 -14.16
CA LYS A 252 6.66 22.74 -14.84
C LYS A 252 6.90 22.67 -16.34
N ALA A 253 8.13 22.37 -16.77
CA ALA A 253 8.46 22.23 -18.19
C ALA A 253 7.67 21.10 -18.86
N ARG A 254 7.53 19.95 -18.20
CA ARG A 254 6.72 18.81 -18.67
C ARG A 254 5.25 19.19 -18.84
N ILE A 255 4.67 19.88 -17.86
CA ILE A 255 3.27 20.32 -17.88
C ILE A 255 3.03 21.29 -19.04
N LEU A 256 3.89 22.31 -19.20
CA LEU A 256 3.78 23.31 -20.27
C LEU A 256 3.95 22.68 -21.66
N ALA A 257 4.90 21.76 -21.81
CA ALA A 257 5.10 21.03 -23.07
C ALA A 257 3.90 20.17 -23.47
N SER A 258 3.06 19.78 -22.50
CA SER A 258 1.82 19.02 -22.73
C SER A 258 0.61 19.92 -22.98
N GLY A 259 0.80 21.25 -23.11
CA GLY A 259 -0.29 22.22 -23.27
C GLY A 259 -1.01 22.58 -21.96
N GLY A 260 -0.48 22.13 -20.82
CA GLY A 260 -0.98 22.47 -19.48
C GLY A 260 -0.59 23.87 -19.04
N ARG A 261 -1.04 24.24 -17.84
CA ARG A 261 -0.73 25.53 -17.18
C ARG A 261 -0.32 25.25 -15.75
N VAL A 262 0.53 26.11 -15.19
CA VAL A 262 0.92 26.07 -13.77
C VAL A 262 0.67 27.45 -13.18
N PHE A 263 -0.24 27.55 -12.21
CA PHE A 263 -0.55 28.82 -11.55
C PHE A 263 -0.86 28.61 -10.07
N ALA A 264 -0.52 29.59 -9.25
CA ALA A 264 -0.90 29.59 -7.85
C ALA A 264 -2.33 30.12 -7.72
N VAL A 265 -3.19 29.33 -7.08
CA VAL A 265 -4.49 29.80 -6.59
C VAL A 265 -4.31 30.16 -5.12
N GLU A 266 -4.66 31.39 -4.77
CA GLU A 266 -4.78 31.84 -3.39
C GLU A 266 -6.17 31.48 -2.90
N TYR A 267 -6.25 30.74 -1.80
CA TYR A 267 -7.52 30.45 -1.12
C TYR A 267 -7.84 31.54 -0.10
N ASP A 268 -9.12 31.64 0.27
CA ASP A 268 -9.62 32.64 1.21
C ASP A 268 -8.98 32.55 2.61
N ASP A 269 -8.31 31.44 2.94
CA ASP A 269 -7.56 31.23 4.18
C ASP A 269 -6.07 31.65 4.07
N GLY A 270 -5.68 32.26 2.95
CA GLY A 270 -4.30 32.65 2.65
C GLY A 270 -3.38 31.49 2.26
N ALA A 271 -3.91 30.27 2.09
CA ALA A 271 -3.14 29.15 1.58
C ALA A 271 -2.98 29.25 0.06
N PHE A 272 -1.76 29.01 -0.42
CA PHE A 272 -1.48 28.92 -1.86
C PHE A 272 -1.45 27.46 -2.28
N GLN A 273 -2.25 27.10 -3.28
CA GLN A 273 -2.11 25.83 -3.97
C GLN A 273 -1.75 26.05 -5.42
N ILE A 274 -0.65 25.45 -5.82
CA ILE A 274 -0.22 25.45 -7.22
C ILE A 274 -1.01 24.35 -7.92
N ARG A 275 -1.81 24.76 -8.92
CA ARG A 275 -2.58 23.88 -9.79
C ARG A 275 -1.98 23.86 -11.20
#